data_AF-A0A9E4EKJ4-F1
#
_entry.id   AF-A0A9E4EKJ4-F1
#
_cell.length_a   1.000
_cell.length_b   1.000
_cell.length_c   1.000
_cell.angle_alpha   90.00
_cell.angle_beta   90.00
_cell.angle_gamma   90.00
#
_symmetry.space_group_name_H-M   'P 1'
#
loop_
_entity.id
_entity.type
_entity.pdbx_description
1 polymer ?
#
loop_
_entity_poly.entity_id
_entity_poly.type
_entity_poly.pdbx_seq_one_letter_code
_entity_poly.pdbx_strand_id
1 'polypeptide(L)'
;MSLITVIGRGHSGTRLISHTLYASGMYMGRLINASGDKMPPQALYDACRVMAKYVKWNGDLSWDFDDLHTMDIDPEFTHLVETYLQDVLPPKNRYENYGWKLPETTLVYPWIVRLFPDAKYIHWVRDPRDSILSGHKTDDLSDFDIQYPHTDDIRERRAISWLYQYEIMKSTPVPKHCITVRFEDAITNQDETFARVEEFLGFPLGKVFLRPDSVGRWKTDDGIHDFEFLHPAMKEYQYI
;
A
#
# COMPACT_ATOMS: atom_id res chain seq x y z
N MET A 1 -15.28 -11.71 12.95
CA MET A 1 -13.84 -11.85 12.70
C MET A 1 -13.50 -11.20 11.37
N SER A 2 -12.45 -10.38 11.31
CA SER A 2 -12.11 -9.64 10.09
C SER A 2 -10.62 -9.77 9.77
N LEU A 3 -10.33 -10.19 8.53
CA LEU A 3 -9.00 -10.06 7.93
C LEU A 3 -8.88 -8.65 7.37
N ILE A 4 -7.88 -7.90 7.82
CA ILE A 4 -7.66 -6.50 7.44
C ILE A 4 -6.26 -6.36 6.86
N THR A 5 -6.11 -5.59 5.80
CA THR A 5 -4.78 -5.23 5.29
C THR A 5 -4.69 -3.75 4.97
N VAL A 6 -3.50 -3.19 5.23
CA VAL A 6 -3.17 -1.81 4.87
C VAL A 6 -2.28 -1.86 3.63
N ILE A 7 -2.77 -1.23 2.57
CA ILE A 7 -2.08 -1.05 1.29
C ILE A 7 -1.82 0.43 1.04
N GLY A 8 -0.92 0.70 0.10
CA GLY A 8 -0.43 2.04 -0.21
C GLY A 8 1.09 2.05 -0.28
N ARG A 9 1.62 3.00 -1.06
CA ARG A 9 3.05 3.12 -1.29
C ARG A 9 3.83 3.38 0.01
N GLY A 10 5.08 2.93 0.05
CA GLY A 10 6.01 3.31 1.11
C GLY A 10 6.12 4.82 1.27
N HIS A 11 6.39 5.31 2.48
CA HIS A 11 6.35 6.75 2.84
C HIS A 11 5.00 7.48 2.72
N SER A 12 3.90 6.79 2.37
CA SER A 12 2.56 7.38 2.45
C SER A 12 2.04 7.57 3.88
N GLY A 13 2.85 7.27 4.92
CA GLY A 13 2.42 7.38 6.31
C GLY A 13 1.67 6.15 6.83
N THR A 14 1.73 5.02 6.12
CA THR A 14 1.07 3.74 6.49
C THR A 14 1.47 3.19 7.87
N ARG A 15 2.59 3.66 8.45
CA ARG A 15 2.97 3.39 9.85
C ARG A 15 1.90 3.87 10.84
N LEU A 16 1.32 5.05 10.58
CA LEU A 16 0.35 5.67 11.47
C LEU A 16 -0.86 4.74 11.69
N ILE A 17 -1.46 4.30 10.59
CA ILE A 17 -2.62 3.40 10.65
C ILE A 17 -2.25 2.02 11.18
N SER A 18 -1.07 1.48 10.85
CA SER A 18 -0.60 0.20 11.42
C SER A 18 -0.45 0.25 12.95
N HIS A 19 0.16 1.31 13.49
CA HIS A 19 0.29 1.50 14.94
C HIS A 19 -1.07 1.72 15.61
N THR A 20 -1.99 2.42 14.94
CA THR A 20 -3.37 2.62 15.40
C THR A 20 -4.11 1.28 15.49
N LEU A 21 -4.02 0.43 14.47
CA LEU A 21 -4.61 -0.92 14.45
C LEU A 21 -4.01 -1.82 15.55
N TYR A 22 -2.69 -1.79 15.72
CA TYR A 22 -2.01 -2.52 16.79
C TYR A 22 -2.48 -2.07 18.18
N ALA A 23 -2.57 -0.75 18.42
CA ALA A 23 -3.09 -0.19 19.66
C ALA A 23 -4.58 -0.52 19.90
N SER A 24 -5.32 -0.87 18.85
CA SER A 24 -6.71 -1.34 18.90
C SER A 24 -6.84 -2.83 19.24
N GLY A 25 -5.72 -3.53 19.46
CA GLY A 25 -5.70 -4.97 19.74
C GLY A 25 -5.76 -5.85 18.50
N MET A 26 -5.59 -5.30 17.29
CA MET A 26 -5.52 -6.11 16.06
C MET A 26 -4.22 -6.93 16.03
N TYR A 27 -4.34 -8.23 15.77
CA TYR A 27 -3.17 -9.07 15.61
C TYR A 27 -2.58 -8.94 14.20
N MET A 28 -1.34 -8.46 14.09
CA MET A 28 -0.72 -8.12 12.79
C MET A 28 0.38 -9.10 12.33
N GLY A 29 0.53 -10.22 13.04
CA GLY A 29 1.64 -11.16 12.89
C GLY A 29 2.52 -11.23 14.14
N ARG A 30 3.42 -12.22 14.16
CA ARG A 30 4.27 -12.51 15.31
C ARG A 30 5.44 -11.53 15.43
N LEU A 31 5.93 -11.01 14.31
CA LEU A 31 7.05 -10.09 14.26
C LEU A 31 6.70 -8.86 13.42
N ILE A 32 6.75 -7.70 14.06
CA ILE A 32 6.47 -6.39 13.45
C ILE A 32 7.68 -5.48 13.63
N ASN A 33 8.12 -4.81 12.57
CA ASN A 33 9.22 -3.84 12.66
C ASN A 33 8.73 -2.47 13.19
N ALA A 34 9.65 -1.52 13.42
CA ALA A 34 9.30 -0.18 13.89
C ALA A 34 8.36 0.60 12.93
N SER A 35 8.32 0.23 11.66
CA SER A 35 7.42 0.81 10.65
C SER A 35 6.03 0.21 10.63
N GLY A 36 5.74 -0.76 11.52
CA GLY A 36 4.47 -1.47 11.54
C GLY A 36 4.34 -2.49 10.42
N ASP A 37 5.45 -2.90 9.79
CA ASP A 37 5.45 -3.91 8.74
C ASP A 37 5.55 -5.31 9.34
N LYS A 38 4.79 -6.26 8.79
CA LYS A 38 4.90 -7.67 9.13
C LYS A 38 6.18 -8.25 8.51
N MET A 39 7.01 -8.84 9.37
CA MET A 39 8.28 -9.49 9.04
C MET A 39 8.25 -11.01 9.26
N PRO A 40 9.10 -11.80 8.56
CA PRO A 40 10.01 -11.42 7.47
C PRO A 40 9.26 -11.18 6.14
N PRO A 41 9.71 -10.22 5.29
CA PRO A 41 8.99 -9.82 4.09
C PRO A 41 9.38 -10.61 2.82
N GLN A 42 10.45 -11.41 2.87
CA GLN A 42 11.08 -12.00 1.69
C GLN A 42 10.08 -12.75 0.80
N ALA A 43 9.24 -13.60 1.38
CA ALA A 43 8.26 -14.36 0.61
C ALA A 43 7.27 -13.45 -0.14
N LEU A 44 6.84 -12.31 0.43
CA LEU A 44 5.99 -11.37 -0.31
C LEU A 44 6.78 -10.63 -1.40
N TYR A 45 8.07 -10.32 -1.17
CA TYR A 45 8.91 -9.73 -2.22
C TYR A 45 9.09 -10.68 -3.40
N ASP A 46 9.27 -11.97 -3.13
CA ASP A 46 9.35 -12.99 -4.18
C ASP A 46 8.01 -13.13 -4.89
N ALA A 47 6.88 -13.07 -4.17
CA ALA A 47 5.55 -13.05 -4.77
C ALA A 47 5.35 -11.85 -5.71
N CYS A 48 5.91 -10.67 -5.38
CA CYS A 48 5.90 -9.52 -6.27
C CYS A 48 6.61 -9.80 -7.59
N ARG A 49 7.78 -10.44 -7.55
CA ARG A 49 8.51 -10.85 -8.77
C ARG A 49 7.74 -11.89 -9.58
N VAL A 50 7.06 -12.82 -8.93
CA VAL A 50 6.22 -13.81 -9.63
C VAL A 50 5.10 -13.11 -10.41
N MET A 51 4.33 -12.23 -9.76
CA MET A 51 3.24 -11.52 -10.44
C MET A 51 3.76 -10.55 -11.53
N ALA A 52 4.91 -9.91 -11.31
CA ALA A 52 5.50 -8.97 -12.26
C ALA A 52 5.76 -9.57 -13.64
N LYS A 53 6.03 -10.88 -13.73
CA LYS A 53 6.17 -11.62 -15.01
C LYS A 53 4.95 -11.51 -15.92
N TYR A 54 3.77 -11.21 -15.34
CA TYR A 54 2.50 -11.13 -16.03
C TYR A 54 2.02 -9.70 -16.28
N VAL A 55 2.77 -8.70 -15.79
CA VAL A 55 2.52 -7.29 -16.10
C VAL A 55 3.09 -7.01 -17.48
N LYS A 56 2.26 -6.53 -18.42
CA LYS A 56 2.72 -6.15 -19.75
C LYS A 56 3.15 -4.69 -19.75
N TRP A 57 4.41 -4.44 -20.08
CA TRP A 57 4.90 -3.07 -20.27
C TRP A 57 4.68 -2.64 -21.72
N ASN A 58 3.95 -1.53 -21.91
CA ASN A 58 3.65 -0.98 -23.23
C ASN A 58 4.73 0.00 -23.74
N GLY A 59 5.78 0.21 -22.95
CA GLY A 59 6.75 1.29 -23.13
C GLY A 59 6.40 2.52 -22.28
N ASP A 60 7.38 3.41 -22.09
CA ASP A 60 7.24 4.63 -21.30
C ASP A 60 6.57 4.38 -19.94
N LEU A 61 5.69 5.27 -19.49
CA LEU A 61 4.94 5.16 -18.25
C LEU A 61 3.57 4.50 -18.49
N SER A 62 3.55 3.32 -19.13
CA SER A 62 2.32 2.60 -19.43
C SER A 62 2.45 1.09 -19.20
N TRP A 63 1.54 0.55 -18.40
CA TRP A 63 1.43 -0.88 -18.10
C TRP A 63 0.01 -1.38 -18.33
N ASP A 64 -0.12 -2.63 -18.76
CA ASP A 64 -1.37 -3.35 -18.89
C ASP A 64 -1.45 -4.43 -17.79
N PHE A 65 -2.54 -4.38 -17.04
CA PHE A 65 -2.85 -5.23 -15.89
C PHE A 65 -4.06 -6.15 -16.15
N ASP A 66 -4.70 -6.09 -17.32
CA ASP A 66 -6.01 -6.69 -17.58
C ASP A 66 -6.02 -8.21 -17.36
N ASP A 67 -4.97 -8.88 -17.81
CA ASP A 67 -4.82 -10.34 -17.65
C ASP A 67 -4.82 -10.73 -16.17
N LEU A 68 -4.22 -9.92 -15.28
CA LEU A 68 -4.09 -10.22 -13.85
C LEU A 68 -5.44 -10.39 -13.15
N HIS A 69 -6.50 -9.77 -13.69
CA HIS A 69 -7.83 -9.79 -13.10
C HIS A 69 -8.59 -11.08 -13.40
N THR A 70 -8.25 -11.80 -14.47
CA THR A 70 -9.05 -12.94 -14.96
C THR A 70 -8.25 -14.23 -15.09
N MET A 71 -6.95 -14.16 -15.36
CA MET A 71 -6.09 -15.34 -15.53
C MET A 71 -6.01 -16.19 -14.27
N ASP A 72 -5.62 -17.46 -14.38
CA ASP A 72 -5.30 -18.26 -13.20
C ASP A 72 -4.10 -17.67 -12.44
N ILE A 73 -4.21 -17.61 -11.11
CA ILE A 73 -3.12 -17.13 -10.26
C ILE A 73 -2.02 -18.19 -10.25
N ASP A 74 -0.77 -17.78 -10.45
CA ASP A 74 0.37 -18.68 -10.39
C ASP A 74 0.41 -19.41 -9.03
N PRO A 75 0.47 -20.76 -8.99
CA PRO A 75 0.59 -21.50 -7.74
C PRO A 75 1.80 -21.09 -6.88
N GLU A 76 2.91 -20.68 -7.50
CA GLU A 76 4.09 -20.17 -6.80
C GLU A 76 3.74 -18.91 -6.00
N PHE A 77 3.00 -17.98 -6.60
CA PHE A 77 2.53 -16.78 -5.92
C PHE A 77 1.69 -17.13 -4.69
N THR A 78 0.73 -18.04 -4.85
CA THR A 78 -0.15 -18.46 -3.75
C THR A 78 0.67 -19.04 -2.60
N HIS A 79 1.61 -19.93 -2.91
CA HIS A 79 2.50 -20.54 -1.91
C HIS A 79 3.34 -19.50 -1.15
N LEU A 80 3.87 -18.50 -1.86
CA LEU A 80 4.69 -17.44 -1.27
C LEU A 80 3.86 -16.51 -0.36
N VAL A 81 2.63 -16.16 -0.77
CA VAL A 81 1.70 -15.37 0.05
C VAL A 81 1.26 -16.15 1.29
N GLU A 82 0.96 -17.44 1.18
CA GLU A 82 0.64 -18.30 2.32
C GLU A 82 1.83 -18.44 3.28
N THR A 83 3.04 -18.62 2.74
CA THR A 83 4.28 -18.69 3.53
C THR A 83 4.53 -17.38 4.27
N TYR A 84 4.34 -16.25 3.58
CA TYR A 84 4.39 -14.94 4.21
C TYR A 84 3.37 -14.89 5.35
N LEU A 85 2.09 -15.12 5.09
CA LEU A 85 0.98 -14.95 6.04
C LEU A 85 0.74 -16.14 6.99
N GLN A 86 1.66 -17.10 7.07
CA GLN A 86 1.50 -18.32 7.87
C GLN A 86 1.31 -18.07 9.37
N ASP A 87 1.69 -16.90 9.87
CA ASP A 87 1.52 -16.52 11.27
C ASP A 87 0.31 -15.60 11.48
N VAL A 88 -0.37 -15.19 10.39
CA VAL A 88 -1.56 -14.32 10.35
C VAL A 88 -2.82 -15.12 10.02
N LEU A 89 -2.78 -16.04 9.06
CA LEU A 89 -3.95 -16.82 8.61
C LEU A 89 -4.35 -17.98 9.54
N PRO A 90 -3.44 -18.76 10.14
CA PRO A 90 -3.82 -19.84 11.06
C PRO A 90 -4.45 -19.39 12.40
N PRO A 91 -4.09 -18.23 13.01
CA PRO A 91 -4.73 -17.80 14.24
C PRO A 91 -6.14 -17.20 14.05
N LYS A 92 -6.83 -17.45 12.91
CA LYS A 92 -8.20 -17.00 12.61
C LYS A 92 -9.21 -17.19 13.76
N ASN A 93 -9.04 -18.23 14.59
CA ASN A 93 -9.95 -18.52 15.70
C ASN A 93 -9.50 -17.95 17.06
N ARG A 94 -8.34 -17.27 17.11
CA ARG A 94 -7.75 -16.71 18.33
C ARG A 94 -7.96 -15.22 18.47
N TYR A 95 -8.07 -14.49 17.36
CA TYR A 95 -8.20 -13.04 17.35
C TYR A 95 -9.45 -12.62 16.56
N GLU A 96 -10.19 -11.67 17.10
CA GLU A 96 -11.37 -11.13 16.42
C GLU A 96 -10.97 -10.33 15.16
N ASN A 97 -9.93 -9.51 15.28
CA ASN A 97 -9.37 -8.70 14.20
C ASN A 97 -7.91 -9.09 13.99
N TYR A 98 -7.56 -9.42 12.75
CA TYR A 98 -6.21 -9.82 12.39
C TYR A 98 -5.87 -9.36 10.98
N GLY A 99 -4.58 -9.28 10.67
CA GLY A 99 -4.18 -8.67 9.43
C GLY A 99 -2.69 -8.57 9.21
N TRP A 100 -2.31 -7.80 8.21
CA TRP A 100 -0.93 -7.45 7.98
C TRP A 100 -0.83 -6.06 7.38
N LYS A 101 0.39 -5.53 7.39
CA LYS A 101 0.76 -4.35 6.63
C LYS A 101 2.14 -4.60 6.07
N LEU A 102 2.31 -4.34 4.78
CA LEU A 102 3.60 -4.24 4.10
C LEU A 102 3.35 -3.45 2.80
N PRO A 103 4.02 -2.30 2.56
CA PRO A 103 3.72 -1.45 1.40
C PRO A 103 3.77 -2.17 0.06
N GLU A 104 4.68 -3.14 -0.08
CA GLU A 104 4.86 -3.99 -1.27
C GLU A 104 3.62 -4.83 -1.60
N THR A 105 2.69 -5.04 -0.66
CA THR A 105 1.39 -5.67 -0.93
C THR A 105 0.65 -4.95 -2.07
N THR A 106 0.87 -3.64 -2.23
CA THR A 106 0.29 -2.83 -3.32
C THR A 106 0.77 -3.28 -4.69
N LEU A 107 2.03 -3.71 -4.82
CA LEU A 107 2.60 -4.18 -6.10
C LEU A 107 1.94 -5.48 -6.58
N VAL A 108 1.25 -6.21 -5.70
CA VAL A 108 0.57 -7.47 -6.00
C VAL A 108 -0.93 -7.41 -5.71
N TYR A 109 -1.46 -6.19 -5.62
CA TYR A 109 -2.85 -5.95 -5.25
C TYR A 109 -3.88 -6.73 -6.08
N PRO A 110 -3.78 -6.84 -7.42
CA PRO A 110 -4.75 -7.58 -8.24
C PRO A 110 -4.96 -9.03 -7.79
N TRP A 111 -3.89 -9.73 -7.41
CA TRP A 111 -3.99 -11.12 -6.98
C TRP A 111 -4.30 -11.24 -5.49
N ILE A 112 -3.85 -10.30 -4.66
CA ILE A 112 -4.22 -10.25 -3.24
C ILE A 112 -5.74 -10.09 -3.06
N VAL A 113 -6.42 -9.25 -3.85
CA VAL A 113 -7.89 -9.11 -3.76
C VAL A 113 -8.63 -10.37 -4.17
N ARG A 114 -8.07 -11.14 -5.10
CA ARG A 114 -8.64 -12.41 -5.57
C ARG A 114 -8.44 -13.54 -4.57
N LEU A 115 -7.30 -13.59 -3.88
CA LEU A 115 -7.05 -14.56 -2.81
C LEU A 115 -7.86 -14.27 -1.54
N PHE A 116 -8.12 -13.00 -1.23
CA PHE A 116 -8.81 -12.58 -0.01
C PHE A 116 -10.02 -11.67 -0.27
N PRO A 117 -11.05 -12.13 -1.02
CA PRO A 117 -12.14 -11.27 -1.49
C PRO A 117 -13.01 -10.67 -0.38
N ASP A 118 -13.04 -11.29 0.81
CA ASP A 118 -13.77 -10.81 1.98
C ASP A 118 -12.89 -10.02 2.97
N ALA A 119 -11.61 -9.79 2.67
CA ALA A 119 -10.77 -8.95 3.50
C ALA A 119 -11.18 -7.47 3.41
N LYS A 120 -10.93 -6.73 4.49
CA LYS A 120 -11.07 -5.27 4.55
C LYS A 120 -9.76 -4.61 4.13
N TYR A 121 -9.79 -3.83 3.07
CA TYR A 121 -8.64 -3.10 2.53
C TYR A 121 -8.67 -1.65 2.97
N ILE A 122 -7.64 -1.21 3.68
CA ILE A 122 -7.40 0.21 3.95
C ILE A 122 -6.36 0.69 2.95
N HIS A 123 -6.80 1.42 1.93
CA HIS A 123 -5.92 2.07 0.97
C HIS A 123 -5.49 3.43 1.50
N TRP A 124 -4.21 3.53 1.84
CA TRP A 124 -3.63 4.71 2.47
C TRP A 124 -2.83 5.54 1.46
N VAL A 125 -3.34 6.72 1.13
CA VAL A 125 -2.78 7.59 0.09
C VAL A 125 -2.16 8.81 0.75
N ARG A 126 -1.12 9.37 0.12
CA ARG A 126 -0.47 10.61 0.53
C ARG A 126 -0.10 11.40 -0.71
N ASP A 127 0.00 12.73 -0.58
CA ASP A 127 0.52 13.60 -1.63
C ASP A 127 1.84 13.02 -2.17
N PRO A 128 1.93 12.72 -3.49
CA PRO A 128 3.13 12.11 -4.05
C PRO A 128 4.36 13.00 -3.86
N ARG A 129 4.21 14.34 -3.87
CA ARG A 129 5.31 15.29 -3.66
C ARG A 129 6.00 15.06 -2.32
N ASP A 130 5.21 14.70 -1.31
CA ASP A 130 5.67 14.38 0.04
C ASP A 130 6.20 12.94 0.16
N SER A 131 5.64 12.03 -0.63
CA SER A 131 5.98 10.61 -0.62
C SER A 131 7.38 10.36 -1.20
N ILE A 132 7.74 11.07 -2.27
CA ILE A 132 9.01 10.85 -2.98
C ILE A 132 10.23 11.50 -2.30
N LEU A 133 10.02 12.25 -1.20
CA LEU A 133 11.11 12.93 -0.48
C LEU A 133 12.14 11.96 0.11
N SER A 134 11.73 10.75 0.50
CA SER A 134 12.57 9.79 1.22
C SER A 134 12.59 8.42 0.57
N GLY A 135 13.66 7.66 0.83
CA GLY A 135 13.92 6.40 0.14
C GLY A 135 13.15 5.21 0.71
N HIS A 136 12.51 4.42 -0.14
CA HIS A 136 11.78 3.20 0.21
C HIS A 136 12.24 2.01 -0.64
N LYS A 137 11.94 0.78 -0.19
CA LYS A 137 12.32 -0.44 -0.91
C LYS A 137 11.64 -0.57 -2.29
N THR A 138 10.46 0.03 -2.44
CA THR A 138 9.72 0.08 -3.73
C THR A 138 10.20 1.17 -4.68
N ASP A 139 11.22 1.96 -4.33
CA ASP A 139 11.64 3.09 -5.18
C ASP A 139 12.09 2.65 -6.56
N ASP A 140 12.83 1.55 -6.65
CA ASP A 140 13.25 0.95 -7.90
C ASP A 140 12.35 -0.23 -8.22
N LEU A 141 11.49 -0.09 -9.24
CA LEU A 141 10.56 -1.14 -9.65
C LEU A 141 11.30 -2.38 -10.17
N SER A 142 12.54 -2.24 -10.65
CA SER A 142 13.35 -3.36 -11.12
C SER A 142 13.80 -4.30 -10.00
N ASP A 143 13.78 -3.88 -8.73
CA ASP A 143 14.00 -4.79 -7.58
C ASP A 143 12.92 -5.88 -7.47
N PHE A 144 11.80 -5.68 -8.18
CA PHE A 144 10.62 -6.55 -8.24
C PHE A 144 10.33 -7.04 -9.66
N ASP A 145 11.31 -6.97 -10.57
CA ASP A 145 11.19 -7.40 -11.97
C ASP A 145 10.12 -6.65 -12.80
N ILE A 146 9.73 -5.44 -12.35
CA ILE A 146 8.79 -4.58 -13.07
C ILE A 146 9.58 -3.65 -14.00
N GLN A 147 9.23 -3.65 -15.28
CA GLN A 147 9.87 -2.81 -16.30
C GLN A 147 9.33 -1.38 -16.25
N TYR A 148 10.20 -0.40 -16.48
CA TYR A 148 9.88 1.04 -16.54
C TYR A 148 11.04 1.79 -17.23
N PRO A 149 10.83 3.03 -17.72
CA PRO A 149 11.92 3.84 -18.27
C PRO A 149 12.90 4.22 -17.15
N HIS A 150 14.12 3.71 -17.25
CA HIS A 150 15.17 4.01 -16.27
C HIS A 150 15.54 5.50 -16.27
N THR A 151 15.78 6.02 -15.07
CA THR A 151 16.25 7.39 -14.84
C THR A 151 17.30 7.41 -13.73
N ASP A 152 18.29 8.28 -13.90
CA ASP A 152 19.31 8.56 -12.89
C ASP A 152 18.80 9.53 -11.80
N ASP A 153 17.66 10.21 -12.04
CA ASP A 153 17.02 11.06 -11.04
C ASP A 153 16.26 10.21 -10.02
N ILE A 154 16.71 10.28 -8.77
CA ILE A 154 16.13 9.52 -7.65
C ILE A 154 14.68 9.93 -7.37
N ARG A 155 14.33 11.22 -7.49
CA ARG A 155 12.96 11.72 -7.26
C ARG A 155 12.04 11.32 -8.39
N GLU A 156 12.51 11.39 -9.63
CA GLU A 156 11.77 10.91 -10.79
C GLU A 156 11.51 9.40 -10.68
N ARG A 157 12.51 8.60 -10.33
CA ARG A 157 12.35 7.15 -10.12
C ARG A 157 11.28 6.83 -9.08
N ARG A 158 11.30 7.56 -7.95
CA ARG A 158 10.28 7.44 -6.89
C ARG A 158 8.89 7.88 -7.37
N ALA A 159 8.80 8.90 -8.21
CA ALA A 159 7.55 9.36 -8.80
C ALA A 159 6.99 8.33 -9.79
N ILE A 160 7.84 7.70 -10.60
CA ILE A 160 7.46 6.59 -11.49
C ILE A 160 6.95 5.39 -10.68
N SER A 161 7.65 5.02 -9.61
CA SER A 161 7.19 3.97 -8.68
C SER A 161 5.84 4.29 -8.02
N TRP A 162 5.62 5.56 -7.66
CA TRP A 162 4.33 6.01 -7.13
C TRP A 162 3.23 5.89 -8.20
N LEU A 163 3.51 6.32 -9.44
CA LEU A 163 2.58 6.24 -10.56
C LEU A 163 2.18 4.78 -10.83
N TYR A 164 3.15 3.87 -10.93
CA TYR A 164 2.87 2.44 -11.12
C TYR A 164 1.92 1.88 -10.04
N GLN A 165 2.18 2.24 -8.77
CA GLN A 165 1.34 1.78 -7.66
C GLN A 165 -0.05 2.41 -7.66
N TYR A 166 -0.19 3.64 -8.14
CA TYR A 166 -1.50 4.25 -8.38
C TYR A 166 -2.24 3.55 -9.53
N GLU A 167 -1.56 3.27 -10.64
CA GLU A 167 -2.19 2.66 -11.81
C GLU A 167 -2.64 1.23 -11.55
N ILE A 168 -1.83 0.41 -10.87
CA ILE A 168 -2.23 -0.95 -10.50
C ILE A 168 -3.38 -0.97 -9.49
N MET A 169 -3.43 0.00 -8.57
CA MET A 169 -4.56 0.20 -7.67
C MET A 169 -5.83 0.58 -8.43
N LYS A 170 -5.69 1.47 -9.42
CA LYS A 170 -6.80 1.99 -10.23
C LYS A 170 -7.34 0.98 -11.24
N SER A 171 -6.48 0.13 -11.81
CA SER A 171 -6.90 -0.93 -12.73
C SER A 171 -7.63 -2.08 -12.02
N THR A 172 -7.26 -2.33 -10.75
CA THR A 172 -7.83 -3.43 -9.99
C THR A 172 -9.30 -3.17 -9.64
N PRO A 173 -10.23 -4.11 -9.95
CA PRO A 173 -11.61 -3.99 -9.52
C PRO A 173 -11.72 -3.78 -8.01
N VAL A 174 -12.47 -2.75 -7.62
CA VAL A 174 -12.61 -2.37 -6.21
C VAL A 174 -13.19 -3.56 -5.42
N PRO A 175 -12.48 -4.07 -4.40
CA PRO A 175 -12.96 -5.22 -3.63
C PRO A 175 -14.16 -4.82 -2.79
N LYS A 176 -14.91 -5.82 -2.34
CA LYS A 176 -16.15 -5.68 -1.57
C LYS A 176 -16.02 -4.75 -0.35
N HIS A 177 -14.85 -4.76 0.29
CA HIS A 177 -14.57 -3.94 1.46
C HIS A 177 -13.28 -3.15 1.26
N CYS A 178 -13.40 -1.92 0.74
CA CYS A 178 -12.28 -1.01 0.57
C CYS A 178 -12.63 0.38 1.13
N ILE A 179 -11.70 0.99 1.87
CA ILE A 179 -11.75 2.41 2.20
C ILE A 179 -10.46 3.07 1.75
N THR A 180 -10.56 4.21 1.06
CA THR A 180 -9.41 5.06 0.76
C THR A 180 -9.33 6.19 1.77
N VAL A 181 -8.16 6.38 2.37
CA VAL A 181 -7.89 7.40 3.39
C VAL A 181 -6.67 8.21 2.96
N ARG A 182 -6.81 9.54 2.92
CA ARG A 182 -5.67 10.44 2.71
C ARG A 182 -4.95 10.65 4.04
N PHE A 183 -3.63 10.57 3.99
CA PHE A 183 -2.78 10.83 5.14
C PHE A 183 -3.01 12.24 5.71
N GLU A 184 -3.18 13.22 4.83
CA GLU A 184 -3.39 14.62 5.16
C GLU A 184 -4.68 14.82 5.97
N ASP A 185 -5.77 14.11 5.62
CA ASP A 185 -7.03 14.16 6.37
C ASP A 185 -6.90 13.47 7.73
N ALA A 186 -6.17 12.35 7.80
CA ALA A 186 -5.90 11.67 9.06
C ALA A 186 -5.09 12.55 10.05
N ILE A 187 -4.32 13.52 9.54
CA ILE A 187 -3.59 14.49 10.35
C ILE A 187 -4.41 15.75 10.65
N THR A 188 -5.14 16.29 9.67
CA THR A 188 -5.79 17.61 9.78
C THR A 188 -7.26 17.55 10.21
N ASN A 189 -7.97 16.48 9.84
CA ASN A 189 -9.39 16.22 10.10
C ASN A 189 -9.54 14.88 10.86
N GLN A 190 -8.78 14.73 11.94
CA GLN A 190 -8.55 13.46 12.61
C GLN A 190 -9.84 12.77 13.06
N ASP A 191 -10.69 13.45 13.82
CA ASP A 191 -11.88 12.85 14.44
C ASP A 191 -12.86 12.35 13.37
N GLU A 192 -13.11 13.15 12.34
CA GLU A 192 -13.97 12.76 11.21
C GLU A 192 -13.37 11.58 10.42
N THR A 193 -12.06 11.65 10.14
CA THR A 193 -11.37 10.62 9.36
C THR A 193 -11.39 9.28 10.09
N PHE A 194 -11.03 9.26 11.38
CA PHE A 194 -11.00 8.00 12.13
C PHE A 194 -12.40 7.49 12.47
N ALA A 195 -13.41 8.35 12.68
CA ALA A 195 -14.79 7.88 12.83
C ALA A 195 -15.26 7.07 11.60
N ARG A 196 -14.93 7.54 10.38
CA ARG A 196 -15.23 6.81 9.14
C ARG A 196 -14.47 5.49 9.05
N VAL A 197 -13.22 5.46 9.48
CA VAL A 197 -12.42 4.22 9.49
C VAL A 197 -12.95 3.24 10.53
N GLU A 198 -13.33 3.70 11.72
CA GLU A 198 -13.96 2.89 12.77
C GLU A 198 -15.29 2.30 12.31
N GLU A 199 -16.14 3.07 11.63
CA GLU A 199 -17.39 2.59 11.03
C GLU A 199 -17.12 1.47 10.01
N PHE A 200 -16.16 1.68 9.10
CA PHE A 200 -15.75 0.68 8.12
C PHE A 200 -15.19 -0.60 8.79
N LEU A 201 -14.39 -0.45 9.83
CA LEU A 201 -13.74 -1.55 10.53
C LEU A 201 -14.70 -2.28 11.49
N GLY A 202 -15.69 -1.60 12.03
CA GLY A 202 -16.64 -2.12 13.02
C GLY A 202 -16.06 -2.20 14.44
N PHE A 203 -14.98 -1.47 14.74
CA PHE A 203 -14.39 -1.39 16.08
C PHE A 203 -13.66 -0.06 16.28
N PRO A 204 -13.54 0.43 17.54
CA PRO A 204 -12.88 1.68 17.85
C PRO A 204 -11.36 1.59 17.65
N LEU A 205 -10.76 2.67 17.16
CA LEU A 205 -9.33 2.77 16.90
C LEU A 205 -8.56 3.29 18.12
N GLY A 206 -7.39 2.69 18.36
CA GLY A 206 -6.45 3.13 19.38
C GLY A 206 -5.87 4.51 19.05
N LYS A 207 -5.72 5.36 20.06
CA LYS A 207 -5.12 6.70 19.88
C LYS A 207 -3.60 6.61 19.81
N VAL A 208 -3.01 7.29 18.84
CA VAL A 208 -1.55 7.40 18.67
C VAL A 208 -1.13 8.85 18.52
N PHE A 209 0.14 9.14 18.80
CA PHE A 209 0.70 10.49 18.67
C PHE A 209 0.85 10.88 17.19
N LEU A 210 0.30 12.03 16.82
CA LEU A 210 0.38 12.59 15.47
C LEU A 210 1.44 13.70 15.39
N ARG A 211 2.02 13.85 14.19
CA ARG A 211 3.03 14.85 13.87
C ARG A 211 2.52 15.77 12.76
N PRO A 212 1.91 16.92 13.08
CA PRO A 212 1.34 17.81 12.05
C PRO A 212 2.38 18.31 11.04
N ASP A 213 3.63 18.46 11.45
CA ASP A 213 4.79 18.81 10.63
C ASP A 213 5.15 17.75 9.56
N SER A 214 4.50 16.59 9.60
CA SER A 214 4.67 15.56 8.58
C SER A 214 3.89 15.82 7.30
N VAL A 215 2.99 16.81 7.23
CA VAL A 215 2.19 17.14 6.03
C VAL A 215 2.78 18.34 5.30
N GLY A 216 2.93 18.21 3.97
CA GLY A 216 3.35 19.32 3.11
C GLY A 216 4.83 19.69 3.27
N ARG A 217 5.67 18.71 3.62
CA ARG A 217 7.13 18.87 3.73
C ARG A 217 7.76 19.32 2.42
N TRP A 218 7.17 18.91 1.29
CA TRP A 218 7.61 19.33 -0.04
C TRP A 218 7.58 20.86 -0.24
N LYS A 219 6.74 21.60 0.50
CA LYS A 219 6.64 23.07 0.38
C LYS A 219 7.92 23.80 0.82
N THR A 220 8.74 23.14 1.63
CA THR A 220 10.02 23.65 2.12
C THR A 220 11.19 22.81 1.63
N ASP A 221 10.96 21.88 0.69
CA ASP A 221 12.00 21.06 0.05
C ASP A 221 12.50 21.78 -1.21
N ASP A 222 13.82 21.78 -1.39
CA ASP A 222 14.48 22.53 -2.47
C ASP A 222 14.62 21.68 -3.76
N GLY A 223 14.32 20.38 -3.66
CA GLY A 223 14.46 19.42 -4.75
C GLY A 223 13.25 19.37 -5.68
N ILE A 224 13.39 18.67 -6.80
CA ILE A 224 12.29 18.42 -7.73
C ILE A 224 11.27 17.50 -7.05
N HIS A 225 10.03 17.96 -7.02
CA HIS A 225 8.91 17.18 -6.49
C HIS A 225 7.64 17.25 -7.33
N ASP A 226 7.55 18.19 -8.27
CA ASP A 226 6.41 18.32 -9.18
C ASP A 226 6.73 17.64 -10.52
N PHE A 227 5.97 16.59 -10.83
CA PHE A 227 6.09 15.84 -12.08
C PHE A 227 4.71 15.81 -12.75
N GLU A 228 4.62 16.32 -13.98
CA GLU A 228 3.34 16.51 -14.67
C GLU A 228 2.53 15.21 -14.83
N PHE A 229 3.21 14.08 -15.02
CA PHE A 229 2.56 12.76 -15.13
C PHE A 229 1.82 12.34 -13.85
N LEU A 230 2.07 12.99 -12.70
CA LEU A 230 1.35 12.75 -11.45
C LEU A 230 0.07 13.59 -11.32
N HIS A 231 -0.06 14.68 -12.08
CA HIS A 231 -1.17 15.62 -11.93
C HIS A 231 -2.56 15.00 -12.06
N PRO A 232 -2.83 14.04 -12.97
CA PRO A 232 -4.13 13.38 -13.05
C PRO A 232 -4.51 12.70 -11.74
N ALA A 233 -3.59 11.94 -11.15
CA ALA A 233 -3.81 11.25 -9.87
C ALA A 233 -3.91 12.25 -8.70
N MET A 234 -3.11 13.32 -8.74
CA MET A 234 -3.18 14.37 -7.73
C MET A 234 -4.52 15.11 -7.73
N LYS A 235 -5.12 15.36 -8.90
CA LYS A 235 -6.48 15.91 -9.02
C LYS A 235 -7.52 14.94 -8.49
N GLU A 236 -7.40 13.65 -8.82
CA GLU A 236 -8.32 12.60 -8.34
C GLU A 236 -8.33 12.53 -6.81
N TYR A 237 -7.16 12.62 -6.16
CA TYR A 237 -7.03 12.64 -4.71
C TYR A 237 -7.13 14.04 -4.07
N GLN A 238 -7.45 15.07 -4.86
CA GLN A 238 -7.67 16.45 -4.40
C GLN A 238 -6.44 17.08 -3.71
N TYR A 239 -5.25 16.88 -4.27
CA TYR A 239 -4.00 17.53 -3.85
C TYR A 239 -3.68 18.82 -4.63
N ILE A 240 -4.35 19.03 -5.76
CA ILE A 240 -4.30 20.22 -6.63
C ILE A 240 -5.68 20.50 -7.24
#